data_AF-C9MXV2-F1
#
_entry.id   AF-C9MXV2-F1
#
_cell.length_a   1.000
_cell.length_b   1.000
_cell.length_c   1.000
_cell.angle_alpha   90.00
_cell.angle_beta   90.00
_cell.angle_gamma   90.00
#
_symmetry.space_group_name_H-M   'P 1'
#
loop_
_entity.id
_entity.type
_entity.pdbx_description
1 polymer ?
#
loop_
_entity_poly.entity_id
_entity_poly.type
_entity_poly.pdbx_seq_one_letter_code
_entity_poly.pdbx_strand_id
1 'polypeptide(L)'
;MAIKGKEELKKLNTLQVKLQSEIEAIKIEREILNNKLQSAERNLGKIREEIKKLKEGNKIIVSEHAMLRYIERVLGIDLKEIERRILTDEVKEQYKIVGNGRFPINDEFRALIRDNVVVTITGVEKNKQ
;
A
#
# COMPACT_ATOMS: atom_id res chain seq x y z
N MET A 1 -59.73 -24.18 11.59
CA MET A 1 -58.95 -23.91 10.36
C MET A 1 -58.74 -22.42 10.09
N ALA A 2 -59.76 -21.56 10.21
CA ALA A 2 -59.62 -20.11 9.96
C ALA A 2 -58.60 -19.35 10.86
N ILE A 3 -58.44 -19.77 12.12
CA ILE A 3 -57.51 -19.12 13.08
C ILE A 3 -56.04 -19.37 12.71
N LYS A 4 -55.69 -20.61 12.29
CA LYS A 4 -54.33 -20.95 11.86
C LYS A 4 -53.88 -20.17 10.62
N GLY A 5 -54.77 -20.01 9.63
CA GLY A 5 -54.47 -19.19 8.44
C GLY A 5 -54.25 -17.71 8.75
N LYS A 6 -54.95 -17.16 9.75
CA LYS A 6 -54.76 -15.77 10.19
C LYS A 6 -53.42 -15.55 10.90
N GLU A 7 -52.99 -16.50 11.73
CA GLU A 7 -51.68 -16.45 12.39
C GLU A 7 -50.53 -16.59 11.40
N GLU A 8 -50.67 -17.50 10.43
CA GLU A 8 -49.68 -17.73 9.39
C GLU A 8 -49.54 -16.52 8.45
N LEU A 9 -50.67 -15.92 8.05
CA LEU A 9 -50.68 -14.68 7.28
C LEU A 9 -49.99 -13.52 8.03
N LYS A 10 -50.18 -13.41 9.35
CA LYS A 10 -49.52 -12.39 10.16
C LYS A 10 -48.00 -12.61 10.20
N LYS A 11 -47.55 -13.85 10.37
CA LYS A 11 -46.11 -14.20 10.33
C LYS A 11 -45.49 -13.87 8.98
N LEU A 12 -46.14 -14.25 7.89
CA LEU A 12 -45.67 -13.98 6.53
C LEU A 12 -45.62 -12.48 6.23
N ASN A 13 -46.61 -11.70 6.65
CA ASN A 13 -46.58 -10.23 6.50
C ASN A 13 -45.42 -9.59 7.27
N THR A 14 -45.13 -10.04 8.49
CA THR A 14 -43.98 -9.55 9.25
C THR A 14 -42.66 -9.88 8.54
N LEU A 15 -42.54 -11.10 7.99
CA LEU A 15 -41.36 -11.51 7.24
C LEU A 15 -41.22 -10.70 5.94
N GLN A 16 -42.33 -10.45 5.23
CA GLN A 16 -42.36 -9.64 4.01
C GLN A 16 -41.85 -8.23 4.26
N VAL A 17 -42.36 -7.56 5.30
CA VAL A 17 -41.91 -6.19 5.65
C VAL A 17 -40.43 -6.18 5.99
N LYS A 18 -39.95 -7.17 6.76
CA LYS A 18 -38.53 -7.27 7.13
C LYS A 18 -37.65 -7.41 5.89
N LEU A 19 -37.97 -8.36 5.00
CA LEU A 19 -37.22 -8.58 3.76
C LEU A 19 -37.27 -7.36 2.85
N GLN A 20 -38.39 -6.64 2.81
CA GLN A 20 -38.52 -5.43 2.01
C GLN A 20 -37.62 -4.30 2.52
N SER A 21 -37.53 -4.11 3.84
CA SER A 21 -36.58 -3.17 4.43
C SER A 21 -35.12 -3.56 4.19
N GLU A 22 -34.79 -4.86 4.24
CA GLU A 22 -33.45 -5.35 3.92
C GLU A 22 -33.07 -5.07 2.45
N ILE A 23 -34.00 -5.29 1.51
CA ILE A 23 -33.80 -4.95 0.09
C ILE A 23 -33.54 -3.45 -0.09
N GLU A 24 -34.28 -2.60 0.62
CA GLU A 24 -34.13 -1.14 0.55
C GLU A 24 -32.74 -0.71 1.06
N ALA A 25 -32.30 -1.27 2.18
CA ALA A 25 -30.97 -1.01 2.73
C ALA A 25 -29.86 -1.42 1.76
N ILE A 26 -29.96 -2.61 1.16
CA ILE A 26 -28.99 -3.11 0.17
C ILE A 26 -28.97 -2.21 -1.07
N LYS A 27 -30.11 -1.69 -1.52
CA LYS A 27 -30.16 -0.76 -2.67
C LYS A 27 -29.39 0.53 -2.39
N ILE A 28 -29.56 1.11 -1.20
CA ILE A 28 -28.85 2.31 -0.77
C ILE A 28 -27.35 2.04 -0.71
N GLU A 29 -26.94 0.91 -0.13
CA GLU A 29 -25.53 0.53 -0.06
C GLU A 29 -24.92 0.36 -1.46
N ARG A 30 -25.65 -0.29 -2.37
CA ARG A 30 -25.22 -0.46 -3.77
C ARG A 30 -25.02 0.88 -4.47
N GLU A 31 -25.90 1.85 -4.24
CA GLU A 31 -25.78 3.19 -4.80
C GLU A 31 -24.51 3.91 -4.28
N ILE A 32 -24.25 3.83 -2.97
CA ILE A 32 -23.03 4.37 -2.36
C ILE A 32 -21.78 3.72 -2.97
N LEU A 33 -21.78 2.40 -3.12
CA LEU A 33 -20.66 1.65 -3.72
C LEU A 33 -20.45 2.03 -5.19
N ASN A 34 -21.51 2.18 -5.97
CA ASN A 34 -21.42 2.62 -7.36
C ASN A 34 -20.80 4.02 -7.48
N ASN A 35 -21.20 4.95 -6.62
CA ASN A 35 -20.62 6.30 -6.58
C ASN A 35 -19.12 6.26 -6.22
N LYS A 36 -18.74 5.42 -5.25
CA LYS A 36 -17.33 5.19 -4.90
C LYS A 36 -16.53 4.60 -6.08
N LEU A 37 -17.09 3.60 -6.75
CA LEU A 37 -16.49 2.96 -7.92
C LEU A 37 -16.26 3.98 -9.04
N GLN A 38 -17.28 4.77 -9.38
CA GLN A 38 -17.17 5.79 -10.43
C GLN A 38 -16.09 6.84 -10.09
N SER A 39 -15.98 7.25 -8.82
CA SER A 39 -14.91 8.14 -8.38
C SER A 39 -13.52 7.51 -8.55
N ALA A 40 -13.37 6.26 -8.13
CA ALA A 40 -12.11 5.52 -8.27
C ALA A 40 -11.70 5.35 -9.75
N GLU A 41 -12.64 5.00 -10.62
CA GLU A 41 -12.41 4.87 -12.06
C GLU A 41 -11.97 6.20 -12.69
N ARG A 42 -12.60 7.31 -12.32
CA ARG A 42 -12.20 8.65 -12.78
C ARG A 42 -10.77 8.98 -12.35
N ASN A 43 -10.42 8.71 -11.10
CA ASN A 43 -9.07 8.95 -10.58
C ASN A 43 -8.03 8.07 -11.29
N LEU A 44 -8.35 6.80 -11.54
CA LEU A 44 -7.50 5.89 -12.30
C LEU A 44 -7.30 6.38 -13.74
N GLY A 45 -8.37 6.88 -14.38
CA GLY A 45 -8.30 7.49 -15.71
C GLY A 45 -7.33 8.67 -15.76
N LYS A 46 -7.43 9.59 -14.80
CA LYS A 46 -6.52 10.76 -14.69
C LYS A 46 -5.06 10.33 -14.54
N ILE A 47 -4.76 9.42 -13.61
CA ILE A 47 -3.39 8.93 -13.39
C ILE A 47 -2.85 8.24 -14.65
N ARG A 48 -3.67 7.44 -15.35
CA ARG A 48 -3.26 6.81 -16.61
C ARG A 48 -2.91 7.83 -17.68
N GLU A 49 -3.68 8.91 -17.77
CA GLU A 49 -3.42 10.00 -18.71
C GLU A 49 -2.13 10.76 -18.38
N GLU A 50 -1.87 11.02 -17.09
CA GLU A 50 -0.61 11.62 -16.63
C GLU A 50 0.60 10.73 -16.95
N ILE A 51 0.50 9.42 -16.69
CA ILE A 51 1.54 8.45 -17.07
C ILE A 51 1.76 8.46 -18.57
N LYS A 52 0.68 8.49 -19.37
CA LYS A 52 0.75 8.53 -20.83
C LYS A 52 1.48 9.79 -21.31
N LYS A 53 1.12 10.96 -20.79
CA LYS A 53 1.80 12.24 -21.09
C LYS A 53 3.29 12.20 -20.76
N LEU A 54 3.67 11.60 -19.63
CA LEU A 54 5.08 11.45 -19.25
C LEU A 54 5.85 10.46 -20.15
N LYS A 55 5.18 9.42 -20.67
CA LYS A 55 5.80 8.43 -21.56
C LYS A 55 5.89 8.87 -23.02
N GLU A 56 4.91 9.63 -23.49
CA GLU A 56 4.81 10.08 -24.89
C GLU A 56 5.46 11.45 -25.12
N GLY A 57 5.85 12.16 -24.07
CA GLY A 57 6.67 13.35 -24.20
C GLY A 57 8.04 13.02 -24.81
N ASN A 58 8.58 13.90 -25.65
CA ASN A 58 9.93 13.80 -26.23
C ASN A 58 11.07 13.92 -25.18
N LYS A 59 10.78 13.67 -23.90
CA LYS A 59 11.74 13.76 -22.80
C LYS A 59 12.18 12.36 -22.42
N ILE A 60 13.46 12.06 -22.63
CA ILE A 60 14.07 10.80 -22.19
C ILE A 60 14.06 10.75 -20.66
N ILE A 61 13.58 9.66 -20.08
CA ILE A 61 13.59 9.39 -18.64
C ILE A 61 14.60 8.28 -18.37
N VAL A 62 15.54 8.55 -17.47
CA VAL A 62 16.51 7.55 -17.00
C VAL A 62 15.89 6.79 -15.83
N SER A 63 15.87 5.46 -15.90
CA SER A 63 15.38 4.62 -14.80
C SER A 63 16.39 4.53 -13.66
N GLU A 64 15.92 4.29 -12.44
CA GLU A 64 16.78 4.01 -11.28
C GLU A 64 17.73 2.83 -11.57
N HIS A 65 17.27 1.79 -12.25
CA HIS A 65 18.13 0.67 -12.68
C HIS A 65 19.27 1.14 -13.58
N ALA A 66 19.00 2.02 -14.55
CA ALA A 66 20.02 2.58 -15.42
C ALA A 66 21.02 3.45 -14.63
N MET A 67 20.55 4.23 -13.65
CA MET A 67 21.43 4.98 -12.76
C MET A 67 22.33 4.06 -11.93
N LEU A 68 21.78 2.99 -11.34
CA LEU A 68 22.55 2.00 -10.59
C LEU A 68 23.62 1.33 -11.47
N ARG A 69 23.26 0.97 -12.72
CA ARG A 69 24.22 0.42 -13.68
C ARG A 69 25.31 1.39 -14.07
N TYR A 70 24.98 2.68 -14.21
CA TYR A 70 25.96 3.71 -14.50
C TYR A 70 26.94 3.88 -13.33
N ILE A 71 26.42 3.96 -12.10
CA ILE A 71 27.22 4.02 -10.87
C ILE A 71 28.17 2.82 -10.76
N GLU A 72 27.68 1.60 -11.01
CA GLU A 72 28.47 0.38 -10.94
C GLU A 72 29.53 0.29 -12.05
N ARG A 73 29.11 0.42 -13.31
CA ARG A 73 29.96 0.10 -14.47
C ARG A 73 30.83 1.27 -14.95
N VAL A 74 30.35 2.50 -14.78
CA VAL A 74 31.04 3.70 -15.27
C VAL A 74 31.80 4.40 -14.16
N LEU A 75 31.18 4.56 -12.98
CA LEU A 75 31.86 5.17 -11.83
C LEU A 75 32.68 4.16 -11.02
N GLY A 76 32.53 2.86 -11.26
CA GLY A 76 33.30 1.81 -10.61
C GLY A 76 32.93 1.57 -9.14
N ILE A 77 31.73 2.00 -8.71
CA ILE A 77 31.27 1.81 -7.34
C ILE A 77 30.74 0.37 -7.18
N ASP A 78 31.36 -0.41 -6.29
CA ASP A 78 30.91 -1.79 -6.00
C ASP A 78 29.62 -1.77 -5.16
N LEU A 79 28.48 -2.05 -5.81
CA LEU A 79 27.18 -2.16 -5.14
C LEU A 79 27.16 -3.30 -4.10
N LYS A 80 27.97 -4.36 -4.28
CA LYS A 80 28.09 -5.43 -3.28
C LYS A 80 28.86 -4.98 -2.04
N GLU A 81 29.79 -4.04 -2.19
CA GLU A 81 30.43 -3.42 -1.04
C GLU A 81 29.47 -2.53 -0.26
N ILE A 82 28.62 -1.76 -0.96
CA ILE A 82 27.58 -0.95 -0.32
C ILE A 82 26.61 -1.85 0.46
N GLU A 83 26.18 -2.97 -0.11
CA GLU A 83 25.34 -3.96 0.58
C GLU A 83 25.99 -4.44 1.88
N ARG A 84 27.28 -4.79 1.85
CA ARG A 84 28.04 -5.20 3.06
C ARG A 84 28.16 -4.08 4.10
N ARG A 85 28.31 -2.83 3.68
CA ARG A 85 28.38 -1.67 4.58
C ARG A 85 27.04 -1.39 5.25
N ILE A 86 25.91 -1.66 4.60
CA ILE A 86 24.57 -1.51 5.17
C ILE A 86 24.25 -2.67 6.12
N LEU A 87 24.55 -3.91 5.71
CA LEU A 87 24.28 -5.14 6.46
C LEU A 87 25.53 -5.62 7.19
N THR A 88 25.97 -4.83 8.17
CA THR A 88 27.03 -5.24 9.10
C THR A 88 26.59 -6.43 9.93
N ASP A 89 27.53 -7.17 10.49
CA ASP A 89 27.20 -8.33 11.32
C ASP A 89 26.43 -7.93 12.58
N GLU A 90 26.74 -6.75 13.14
CA GLU A 90 25.97 -6.15 14.24
C GLU A 90 24.51 -5.91 13.86
N VAL A 91 24.23 -5.30 12.69
CA VAL A 91 22.86 -5.07 12.22
C VAL A 91 22.11 -6.39 12.04
N LYS A 92 22.78 -7.42 11.50
CA LYS A 92 22.18 -8.75 11.32
C LYS A 92 21.86 -9.41 12.67
N GLU A 93 22.73 -9.29 13.66
CA GLU A 93 22.50 -9.83 15.00
C GLU A 93 21.35 -9.12 15.70
N GLN A 94 21.34 -7.79 15.67
CA GLN A 94 20.24 -7.00 16.23
C GLN A 94 18.91 -7.33 15.56
N TYR A 95 18.89 -7.50 14.23
CA TYR A 95 17.68 -7.91 13.50
C TYR A 95 17.18 -9.30 13.92
N LYS A 96 18.06 -10.27 14.16
CA LYS A 96 17.65 -11.61 14.63
C LYS A 96 16.93 -11.57 15.98
N ILE A 97 17.26 -10.60 16.85
CA ILE A 97 16.67 -10.46 18.18
C ILE A 97 15.35 -9.67 18.11
N VAL A 98 15.33 -8.57 17.35
CA VAL A 98 14.24 -7.58 17.40
C VAL A 98 13.22 -7.76 16.26
N GLY A 99 13.64 -8.30 15.12
CA GLY A 99 12.82 -8.35 13.90
C GLY A 99 12.72 -6.97 13.23
N ASN A 100 11.51 -6.56 12.84
CA ASN A 100 11.29 -5.29 12.14
C ASN A 100 11.70 -4.08 13.03
N GLY A 101 12.43 -3.12 12.47
CA GLY A 101 12.95 -2.01 13.27
C GLY A 101 13.90 -1.07 12.53
N ARG A 102 14.47 -0.12 13.28
CA ARG A 102 15.53 0.79 12.81
C ARG A 102 16.84 0.41 13.48
N PHE A 103 17.87 0.16 12.67
CA PHE A 103 19.17 -0.32 13.13
C PHE A 103 20.27 0.66 12.76
N PRO A 104 21.18 1.01 13.67
CA PRO A 104 22.31 1.88 13.37
C PRO A 104 23.26 1.21 12.36
N ILE A 105 23.65 1.95 11.33
CA ILE A 105 24.70 1.55 10.38
C ILE A 105 26.01 2.19 10.79
N ASN A 106 25.94 3.45 11.20
CA ASN A 106 27.02 4.24 11.80
C ASN A 106 26.39 5.37 12.65
N ASP A 107 27.21 6.30 13.14
CA ASP A 107 26.77 7.40 14.01
C ASP A 107 25.73 8.33 13.35
N GLU A 108 25.69 8.38 12.02
CA GLU A 108 24.87 9.33 11.26
C GLU A 108 23.65 8.70 10.62
N PHE A 109 23.67 7.39 10.35
CA PHE A 109 22.67 6.72 9.52
C PHE A 109 22.11 5.44 10.16
N ARG A 110 20.85 5.18 9.86
CA ARG A 110 20.11 3.98 10.30
C ARG A 110 19.42 3.30 9.12
N ALA A 111 19.39 1.98 9.11
CA ALA A 111 18.60 1.17 8.20
C ALA A 111 17.21 0.91 8.79
N LEU A 112 16.14 1.19 8.03
CA LEU A 112 14.79 0.73 8.35
C LEU A 112 14.57 -0.64 7.71
N ILE A 113 14.37 -1.67 8.53
CA ILE A 113 14.10 -3.04 8.07
C ILE A 113 12.64 -3.39 8.37
N ARG A 114 11.91 -3.82 7.33
CA ARG A 114 10.54 -4.34 7.45
C ARG A 114 10.38 -5.58 6.59
N ASP A 115 9.76 -6.59 7.17
CA ASP A 115 9.40 -7.84 6.50
C ASP A 115 10.60 -8.43 5.75
N ASN A 116 11.75 -8.49 6.43
CA ASN A 116 13.06 -8.97 5.95
C ASN A 116 13.80 -8.10 4.90
N VAL A 117 13.26 -6.92 4.55
CA VAL A 117 13.83 -6.03 3.54
C VAL A 117 14.33 -4.72 4.17
N VAL A 118 15.53 -4.27 3.81
CA VAL A 118 15.98 -2.89 4.08
C VAL A 118 15.18 -1.96 3.17
N VAL A 119 14.24 -1.22 3.74
CA VAL A 119 13.31 -0.36 2.99
C VAL A 119 13.93 0.99 2.64
N THR A 120 14.71 1.55 3.56
CA THR A 120 15.34 2.87 3.37
C THR A 120 16.46 3.08 4.37
N ILE A 121 17.33 4.06 4.08
CA ILE A 121 18.39 4.54 4.96
C ILE A 121 17.99 5.94 5.43
N THR A 122 17.90 6.15 6.74
CA THR A 122 17.50 7.42 7.36
C THR A 122 18.64 8.02 8.17
N GLY A 123 18.80 9.35 8.11
CA GLY A 123 19.74 10.06 8.99
C GLY A 123 19.25 10.12 10.44
N VAL A 124 20.17 10.27 11.39
CA VAL A 124 19.85 10.62 12.78
C VAL A 124 19.62 12.13 12.84
N GLU A 125 18.38 12.57 13.08
CA GLU A 125 18.11 13.99 13.32
C GLU A 125 18.88 14.44 14.58
N LYS A 126 19.87 15.32 14.40
CA LYS A 126 20.46 16.06 15.52
C LYS A 126 19.40 17.03 16.00
N ASN A 127 18.76 16.74 17.13
CA ASN A 127 17.87 17.68 17.79
C ASN A 127 18.58 19.03 17.91
N LYS A 128 18.05 20.06 17.24
CA LYS A 128 18.46 21.45 17.46
C LYS A 128 18.07 21.78 18.91
N GLN A 129 19.06 21.92 19.78
CA GLN A 129 18.92 22.59 21.07
C GLN A 129 18.67 24.08 20.86
#